data_AF-A0A2N1G3V9-F1
#
_entry.id   AF-A0A2N1G3V9-F1
#
_cell.length_a   1.000
_cell.length_b   1.000
_cell.length_c   1.000
_cell.angle_alpha   90.00
_cell.angle_beta   90.00
_cell.angle_gamma   90.00
#
_symmetry.space_group_name_H-M   'P 1'
#
loop_
_entity.id
_entity.type
_entity.pdbx_description
1 polymer ?
#
loop_
_entity_poly.entity_id
_entity_poly.type
_entity_poly.pdbx_seq_one_letter_code
_entity_poly.pdbx_strand_id
1 'polypeptide(L)'
;MKPITKNRIESIDILRGVIMVIMALDHVRDYFHFSSFLAADPSAIETTTPLLFFTRFITHYCAPIFVFLAGTSAFLFGSNKEKPVLFKFLFTRGLWLIFLEIFVNTFIWTFNINYSFLIFQVIWAIGFSMICLSFLIFLPKKVIFILGIVLIAGHNALDGILMQGQGVQSIIWYFLHQKNALVYDSSTIFIGYPVIPWIGLMALGYLFGTFYQKDFDTIIRHKWLLRLGLGSITLFFMLRGINIYGDLVPWTMQDTTSKTVFSFFSVTKYPPSLLYLCITLGPAMLFLYALETTKNKLTNFFLVFGRVPLFYYFLHVLVIHSFAIIGILIFGGKWQDMIFTADGPSQNLLAYGYSLAVVYLVWIGVVLFLYPFCKKYMKYKANNKDKWWLSYL
;
A
#
# COMPACT_ATOMS: atom_id res chain seq x y z
N MET A 1 -7.81 42.67 5.06
CA MET A 1 -8.59 41.43 4.83
C MET A 1 -7.80 40.24 5.35
N LYS A 2 -8.31 39.50 6.35
CA LYS A 2 -7.72 38.22 6.76
C LYS A 2 -7.78 37.27 5.56
N PRO A 3 -6.69 36.56 5.21
CA PRO A 3 -6.76 35.54 4.17
C PRO A 3 -7.77 34.49 4.66
N ILE A 4 -8.80 34.23 3.86
CA ILE A 4 -9.71 33.11 4.07
C ILE A 4 -8.81 31.86 4.03
N THR A 5 -8.45 31.34 5.19
CA THR A 5 -7.73 30.08 5.30
C THR A 5 -8.67 29.02 4.73
N LYS A 6 -8.42 28.62 3.48
CA LYS A 6 -9.04 27.46 2.84
C LYS A 6 -8.87 26.28 3.81
N ASN A 7 -9.92 25.95 4.56
CA ASN A 7 -9.92 24.78 5.44
C ASN A 7 -9.92 23.53 4.56
N ARG A 8 -8.72 23.11 4.15
CA ARG A 8 -8.49 21.80 3.55
C ARG A 8 -8.87 20.75 4.59
N ILE A 9 -9.64 19.74 4.20
CA ILE A 9 -9.97 18.62 5.07
C ILE A 9 -8.69 17.83 5.32
N GLU A 10 -8.19 17.88 6.55
CA GLU A 10 -6.88 17.31 6.92
C GLU A 10 -6.95 15.82 7.25
N SER A 11 -8.15 15.26 7.49
CA SER A 11 -8.33 13.85 7.88
C SER A 11 -7.75 12.86 6.87
N ILE A 12 -7.85 13.15 5.57
CA ILE A 12 -7.21 12.36 4.50
C ILE A 12 -5.68 12.36 4.63
N ASP A 13 -5.08 13.54 4.85
CA ASP A 13 -3.63 13.66 5.01
C ASP A 13 -3.19 12.99 6.33
N ILE A 14 -3.97 13.11 7.41
CA ILE A 14 -3.67 12.46 8.70
C ILE A 14 -3.70 10.94 8.55
N LEU A 15 -4.75 10.38 7.93
CA LEU A 15 -4.84 8.94 7.68
C LEU A 15 -3.65 8.44 6.87
N ARG A 16 -3.30 9.12 5.77
CA ARG A 16 -2.09 8.83 4.99
C ARG A 16 -0.84 8.85 5.86
N GLY A 17 -0.72 9.85 6.73
CA GLY A 17 0.41 9.99 7.64
C GLY A 17 0.57 8.83 8.61
N VAL A 18 -0.54 8.40 9.22
CA VAL A 18 -0.56 7.23 10.13
C VAL A 18 -0.11 5.98 9.40
N ILE A 19 -0.66 5.72 8.21
CA ILE A 19 -0.29 4.52 7.46
C ILE A 19 1.13 4.60 6.88
N MET A 20 1.69 5.78 6.58
CA MET A 20 3.11 5.90 6.20
C MET A 20 4.00 5.44 7.37
N VAL A 21 3.68 5.87 8.59
CA VAL A 21 4.43 5.47 9.80
C VAL A 21 4.29 3.97 10.05
N ILE A 22 3.09 3.40 9.91
CA ILE A 22 2.87 1.95 10.05
C ILE A 22 3.55 1.16 8.92
N MET A 23 3.58 1.66 7.68
CA MET A 23 4.26 1.00 6.56
C MET A 23 5.76 0.81 6.84
N ALA A 24 6.40 1.82 7.42
CA ALA A 24 7.82 1.73 7.76
C ALA A 24 8.10 0.57 8.74
N LEU A 25 7.15 0.17 9.58
CA LEU A 25 7.31 -0.99 10.45
C LEU A 25 7.40 -2.30 9.65
N ASP A 26 6.59 -2.44 8.59
CA ASP A 26 6.63 -3.61 7.70
C ASP A 26 8.01 -3.72 7.04
N HIS A 27 8.52 -2.61 6.52
CA HIS A 27 9.79 -2.60 5.80
C HIS A 27 11.00 -2.72 6.74
N VAL A 28 10.96 -2.15 7.94
CA VAL A 28 11.98 -2.44 8.96
C VAL A 28 11.97 -3.92 9.33
N ARG A 29 10.79 -4.53 9.49
CA ARG A 29 10.72 -5.99 9.74
C ARG A 29 11.38 -6.75 8.59
N ASP A 30 11.06 -6.43 7.34
CA ASP A 30 11.60 -7.12 6.16
C ASP A 30 13.14 -7.10 6.09
N TYR A 31 13.81 -6.11 6.69
CA TYR A 31 15.28 -6.03 6.72
C TYR A 31 15.94 -6.39 8.06
N PHE A 32 15.20 -6.51 9.15
CA PHE A 32 15.79 -6.66 10.49
C PHE A 32 15.23 -7.86 11.28
N HIS A 33 14.10 -8.44 10.92
CA HIS A 33 13.57 -9.58 11.68
C HIS A 33 14.25 -10.90 11.28
N PHE A 34 14.51 -11.77 12.26
CA PHE A 34 15.26 -13.03 12.06
C PHE A 34 14.67 -13.97 11.01
N SER A 35 13.37 -13.90 10.75
CA SER A 35 12.69 -14.76 9.78
C SER A 35 12.53 -14.14 8.39
N SER A 36 12.98 -12.90 8.17
CA SER A 36 12.62 -12.14 6.97
C SER A 36 13.24 -12.68 5.68
N PHE A 37 14.45 -13.23 5.75
CA PHE A 37 15.14 -13.79 4.59
C PHE A 37 14.91 -15.29 4.39
N LEU A 38 14.11 -15.93 5.26
CA LEU A 38 13.75 -17.35 5.15
C LEU A 38 12.59 -17.60 4.17
N ALA A 39 12.13 -16.57 3.44
CA ALA A 39 10.87 -16.57 2.68
C ALA A 39 9.64 -16.97 3.53
N ALA A 40 9.74 -16.86 4.85
CA ALA A 40 8.67 -17.22 5.78
C ALA A 40 7.61 -16.11 5.80
N ASP A 41 6.35 -16.46 5.54
CA ASP A 41 5.24 -15.54 5.71
C ASP A 41 5.04 -15.25 7.21
N PRO A 42 5.14 -13.99 7.68
CA PRO A 42 4.94 -13.65 9.09
C PRO A 42 3.51 -13.92 9.59
N SER A 43 2.56 -14.18 8.69
CA SER A 43 1.19 -14.61 9.00
C SER A 43 0.98 -16.13 8.93
N ALA A 44 2.00 -16.92 8.58
CA ALA A 44 1.91 -18.37 8.56
C ALA A 44 1.57 -18.91 9.96
N ILE A 45 0.44 -19.60 10.08
CA ILE A 45 -0.14 -20.03 11.35
C ILE A 45 0.81 -20.95 12.13
N GLU A 46 1.65 -21.72 11.43
CA GLU A 46 2.57 -22.68 12.06
C GLU A 46 3.79 -22.03 12.71
N THR A 47 4.24 -20.89 12.20
CA THR A 47 5.50 -20.26 12.63
C THR A 47 5.30 -18.89 13.26
N THR A 48 4.10 -18.32 13.15
CA THR A 48 3.81 -17.00 13.70
C THR A 48 3.60 -17.00 15.22
N THR A 49 3.76 -15.82 15.81
CA THR A 49 3.42 -15.54 17.20
C THR A 49 2.34 -14.46 17.24
N PRO A 50 1.58 -14.31 18.34
CA PRO A 50 0.56 -13.26 18.41
C PRO A 50 1.09 -11.87 18.07
N LEU A 51 2.27 -11.50 18.59
CA LEU A 51 2.86 -10.19 18.35
C LEU A 51 3.31 -10.01 16.90
N LEU A 52 3.88 -11.06 16.28
CA LEU A 52 4.30 -11.02 14.87
C LEU A 52 3.09 -10.97 13.92
N PHE A 53 2.07 -11.78 14.19
CA PHE A 53 0.82 -11.80 13.42
C PHE A 53 0.15 -10.43 13.44
N PHE A 54 -0.06 -9.84 14.62
CA PHE A 54 -0.71 -8.53 14.70
C PHE A 54 0.17 -7.39 14.15
N THR A 55 1.50 -7.51 14.24
CA THR A 55 2.41 -6.60 13.52
C THR A 55 2.18 -6.67 12.02
N ARG A 56 2.06 -7.88 11.45
CA ARG A 56 1.74 -8.02 10.03
C ARG A 56 0.34 -7.49 9.71
N PHE A 57 -0.65 -7.82 10.54
CA PHE A 57 -2.04 -7.42 10.35
C PHE A 57 -2.22 -5.91 10.28
N ILE A 58 -1.61 -5.12 11.18
CA ILE A 58 -1.75 -3.65 11.14
C ILE A 58 -1.12 -3.03 9.89
N THR A 59 -0.10 -3.67 9.31
CA THR A 59 0.55 -3.19 8.07
C THR A 59 -0.27 -3.50 6.82
N HIS A 60 -1.26 -4.40 6.90
CA HIS A 60 -2.16 -4.68 5.78
C HIS A 60 -2.99 -3.47 5.34
N TYR A 61 -3.24 -2.54 6.25
CA TYR A 61 -3.98 -1.31 5.99
C TYR A 61 -3.29 -0.40 4.98
N CYS A 62 -1.95 -0.48 4.85
CA CYS A 62 -1.17 0.47 4.08
C CYS A 62 -1.57 0.50 2.59
N ALA A 63 -1.43 -0.62 1.88
CA ALA A 63 -1.66 -0.65 0.42
C ALA A 63 -3.10 -0.29 0.01
N PRO A 64 -4.16 -0.89 0.59
CA PRO A 64 -5.55 -0.52 0.27
C PRO A 64 -5.85 0.95 0.47
N ILE A 65 -5.42 1.51 1.60
CA ILE A 65 -5.71 2.91 1.92
C ILE A 65 -4.95 3.83 0.97
N PHE A 66 -3.68 3.54 0.61
CA PHE A 66 -2.96 4.34 -0.38
C PHE A 66 -3.62 4.33 -1.75
N VAL A 67 -3.98 3.16 -2.27
CA VAL A 67 -4.61 3.03 -3.59
C VAL A 67 -5.98 3.73 -3.60
N PHE A 68 -6.80 3.51 -2.56
CA PHE A 68 -8.10 4.15 -2.42
C PHE A 68 -7.97 5.69 -2.34
N LEU A 69 -7.10 6.18 -1.46
CA LEU A 69 -6.90 7.62 -1.29
C LEU A 69 -6.21 8.26 -2.51
N ALA A 70 -5.43 7.53 -3.30
CA ALA A 70 -4.89 8.01 -4.57
C ALA A 70 -6.04 8.33 -5.55
N GLY A 71 -7.04 7.44 -5.65
CA GLY A 71 -8.28 7.71 -6.38
C GLY A 71 -9.01 8.94 -5.85
N THR A 72 -9.15 9.07 -4.53
CA THR A 72 -9.77 10.25 -3.88
C THR A 72 -9.02 11.54 -4.25
N SER A 73 -7.69 11.49 -4.26
CA SER A 73 -6.84 12.60 -4.69
C SER A 73 -7.01 12.94 -6.17
N ALA A 74 -7.17 11.95 -7.04
CA ALA A 74 -7.44 12.14 -8.46
C ALA A 74 -8.75 12.92 -8.69
N PHE A 75 -9.81 12.58 -7.95
CA PHE A 75 -11.07 13.31 -8.00
C PHE A 75 -10.92 14.76 -7.56
N LEU A 76 -10.30 15.00 -6.40
CA LEU A 76 -10.10 16.35 -5.86
C LEU A 76 -9.18 17.21 -6.75
N PHE A 77 -8.20 16.60 -7.41
CA PHE A 77 -7.37 17.29 -8.38
C PHE A 77 -8.18 17.72 -9.63
N GLY A 78 -9.08 16.85 -10.08
CA GLY A 78 -9.92 17.04 -11.26
C GLY A 78 -11.18 17.88 -11.03
N SER A 79 -11.63 18.10 -9.79
CA SER A 79 -12.93 18.71 -9.51
C SER A 79 -13.10 20.14 -10.05
N ASN A 80 -11.99 20.83 -10.33
CA ASN A 80 -11.96 22.19 -10.88
C ASN A 80 -11.21 22.25 -12.22
N LYS A 81 -11.15 21.13 -12.96
CA LYS A 81 -10.43 21.03 -14.23
C LYS A 81 -11.27 20.29 -15.26
N GLU A 82 -11.01 20.56 -16.52
CA GLU A 82 -11.61 19.80 -17.62
C GLU A 82 -11.08 18.36 -17.63
N LYS A 83 -11.92 17.43 -18.10
CA LYS A 83 -11.58 16.00 -18.16
C LYS A 83 -10.28 15.71 -18.94
N PRO A 84 -9.99 16.35 -20.10
CA PRO A 84 -8.73 16.10 -20.81
C PRO A 84 -7.48 16.48 -20.00
N VAL A 85 -7.57 17.52 -19.15
CA VAL A 85 -6.47 17.92 -18.26
C VAL A 85 -6.25 16.86 -17.18
N LEU A 86 -7.35 16.34 -16.59
CA LEU A 86 -7.28 15.25 -15.63
C LEU A 86 -6.75 13.96 -16.28
N PHE A 87 -7.20 13.62 -17.48
CA PHE A 87 -6.72 12.47 -18.25
C PHE A 87 -5.21 12.52 -18.41
N LYS A 88 -4.70 13.62 -18.97
CA LYS A 88 -3.26 13.79 -19.22
C LYS A 88 -2.48 13.65 -17.93
N PHE A 89 -2.92 14.31 -16.85
CA PHE A 89 -2.27 14.21 -15.55
C PHE A 89 -2.23 12.78 -15.01
N LEU A 90 -3.35 12.05 -15.02
CA LEU A 90 -3.41 10.68 -14.49
C LEU A 90 -2.56 9.72 -15.32
N PHE A 91 -2.63 9.83 -16.65
CA PHE A 91 -1.89 8.99 -17.57
C PHE A 91 -0.37 9.20 -17.42
N THR A 92 0.11 10.44 -17.46
CA THR A 92 1.54 10.73 -17.32
C THR A 92 2.06 10.45 -15.92
N ARG A 93 1.25 10.72 -14.88
CA ARG A 93 1.59 10.38 -13.49
C ARG A 93 1.69 8.88 -13.30
N GLY A 94 0.77 8.11 -13.89
CA GLY A 94 0.77 6.66 -13.84
C GLY A 94 2.03 6.06 -14.48
N LEU A 95 2.38 6.51 -15.69
CA LEU A 95 3.63 6.12 -16.37
C LEU A 95 4.86 6.48 -15.55
N TRP A 96 4.87 7.67 -14.94
CA TRP A 96 5.97 8.09 -14.08
C TRP A 96 6.12 7.20 -12.83
N LEU A 97 5.02 6.77 -12.21
CA LEU A 97 5.09 5.86 -11.07
C LEU A 97 5.60 4.47 -11.47
N ILE A 98 5.21 3.96 -12.64
CA ILE A 98 5.75 2.70 -13.19
C ILE A 98 7.25 2.82 -13.44
N PHE A 99 7.69 3.93 -14.03
CA PHE A 99 9.11 4.22 -14.21
C PHE A 99 9.85 4.23 -12.85
N LEU A 100 9.31 4.95 -11.86
CA LEU A 100 9.90 4.99 -10.53
C LEU A 100 9.94 3.62 -9.85
N GLU A 101 8.94 2.75 -10.06
CA GLU A 101 8.97 1.38 -9.55
C GLU A 101 10.17 0.62 -10.15
N ILE A 102 10.24 0.56 -11.48
CA ILE A 102 11.20 -0.27 -12.19
C ILE A 102 12.64 0.17 -11.86
N PHE A 103 12.91 1.47 -11.86
CA PHE A 103 14.27 1.98 -11.69
C PHE A 103 14.58 2.35 -10.24
N VAL A 104 13.79 3.24 -9.62
CA VAL A 104 14.13 3.76 -8.29
C VAL A 104 13.78 2.75 -7.22
N ASN A 105 12.57 2.18 -7.23
CA ASN A 105 12.10 1.26 -6.19
C ASN A 105 12.90 -0.05 -6.23
N THR A 106 13.09 -0.65 -7.40
CA THR A 106 13.96 -1.83 -7.53
C THR A 106 15.35 -1.57 -6.96
N PHE A 107 15.97 -0.44 -7.29
CA PHE A 107 17.30 -0.12 -6.78
C PHE A 107 17.34 0.02 -5.26
N ILE A 108 16.42 0.77 -4.64
CA ILE A 108 16.44 0.97 -3.17
C ILE A 108 16.11 -0.32 -2.40
N TRP A 109 15.34 -1.25 -2.98
CA TRP A 109 15.03 -2.54 -2.36
C TRP A 109 16.14 -3.56 -2.54
N THR A 110 16.88 -3.53 -3.65
CA THR A 110 17.89 -4.56 -3.97
C THR A 110 19.33 -4.10 -3.79
N PHE A 111 19.57 -2.79 -3.80
CA PHE A 111 20.89 -2.14 -3.91
C PHE A 111 21.73 -2.66 -5.09
N ASN A 112 21.06 -3.21 -6.11
CA ASN A 112 21.70 -3.84 -7.25
C ASN A 112 21.57 -2.96 -8.50
N ILE A 113 22.71 -2.43 -8.97
CA ILE A 113 22.79 -1.54 -10.14
C ILE A 113 22.56 -2.30 -11.46
N ASN A 114 22.72 -3.63 -11.46
CA ASN A 114 22.53 -4.46 -12.66
C ASN A 114 21.05 -4.80 -12.90
N TYR A 115 20.15 -4.45 -11.97
CA TYR A 115 18.70 -4.73 -12.09
C TYR A 115 18.34 -6.19 -12.39
N SER A 116 19.15 -7.14 -11.90
CA SER A 116 18.91 -8.57 -12.09
C SER A 116 17.66 -9.10 -11.35
N PHE A 117 17.08 -8.32 -10.44
CA PHE A 117 15.84 -8.67 -9.73
C PHE A 117 14.85 -7.52 -9.84
N LEU A 118 13.94 -7.57 -10.81
CA LEU A 118 12.92 -6.55 -11.04
C LEU A 118 11.71 -6.79 -10.15
N ILE A 119 11.21 -5.72 -9.53
CA ILE A 119 10.13 -5.81 -8.54
C ILE A 119 8.91 -5.01 -9.03
N PHE A 120 7.77 -5.69 -9.08
CA PHE A 120 6.47 -5.14 -9.45
C PHE A 120 5.55 -5.19 -8.22
N GLN A 121 5.59 -4.11 -7.44
CA GLN A 121 5.00 -3.92 -6.11
C GLN A 121 3.83 -2.90 -6.13
N VAL A 122 3.57 -2.26 -5.00
CA VAL A 122 2.44 -1.35 -4.80
C VAL A 122 2.53 -0.09 -5.67
N ILE A 123 3.73 0.45 -5.94
CA ILE A 123 3.85 1.68 -6.75
C ILE A 123 3.48 1.37 -8.19
N TRP A 124 3.88 0.20 -8.71
CA TRP A 124 3.37 -0.32 -9.96
C TRP A 124 1.84 -0.36 -9.90
N ALA A 125 1.23 -1.14 -9.02
CA ALA A 125 -0.24 -1.25 -8.98
C ALA A 125 -0.97 0.11 -8.95
N ILE A 126 -0.46 1.10 -8.20
CA ILE A 126 -0.97 2.48 -8.22
C ILE A 126 -0.80 3.12 -9.61
N GLY A 127 0.38 3.03 -10.22
CA GLY A 127 0.69 3.62 -11.53
C GLY A 127 -0.27 3.23 -12.64
N PHE A 128 -0.50 1.93 -12.89
CA PHE A 128 -1.47 1.53 -13.93
C PHE A 128 -2.90 1.67 -13.50
N SER A 129 -3.22 1.57 -12.20
CA SER A 129 -4.56 1.93 -11.75
C SER A 129 -4.86 3.39 -12.09
N MET A 130 -3.87 4.29 -12.04
CA MET A 130 -4.03 5.68 -12.51
C MET A 130 -4.17 5.77 -14.03
N ILE A 131 -3.45 4.95 -14.80
CA ILE A 131 -3.61 4.85 -16.26
C ILE A 131 -5.03 4.36 -16.60
N CYS A 132 -5.50 3.27 -16.01
CA CYS A 132 -6.87 2.79 -16.20
C CYS A 132 -7.89 3.84 -15.78
N LEU A 133 -7.69 4.46 -14.61
CA LEU A 133 -8.57 5.52 -14.12
C LEU A 133 -8.64 6.69 -15.11
N SER A 134 -7.54 7.04 -15.79
CA SER A 134 -7.53 8.12 -16.78
C SER A 134 -8.57 7.88 -17.86
N PHE A 135 -8.74 6.65 -18.34
CA PHE A 135 -9.82 6.29 -19.28
C PHE A 135 -11.20 6.24 -18.61
N LEU A 136 -11.28 5.69 -17.38
CA LEU A 136 -12.55 5.54 -16.67
C LEU A 136 -13.23 6.89 -16.33
N ILE A 137 -12.49 8.00 -16.17
CA ILE A 137 -13.09 9.31 -15.83
C ILE A 137 -14.08 9.82 -16.89
N PHE A 138 -14.02 9.31 -18.12
CA PHE A 138 -14.94 9.68 -19.19
C PHE A 138 -16.30 9.02 -19.04
N LEU A 139 -16.37 7.88 -18.34
CA LEU A 139 -17.60 7.13 -18.13
C LEU A 139 -18.52 7.82 -17.10
N PRO A 140 -19.84 7.53 -17.15
CA PRO A 140 -20.75 7.95 -16.09
C PRO A 140 -20.37 7.35 -14.75
N LYS A 141 -20.55 8.11 -13.65
CA LYS A 141 -20.20 7.66 -12.28
C LYS A 141 -20.80 6.30 -11.90
N LYS A 142 -22.02 6.01 -12.36
CA LYS A 142 -22.69 4.71 -12.15
C LYS A 142 -21.90 3.55 -12.76
N VAL A 143 -21.37 3.74 -13.97
CA VAL A 143 -20.57 2.71 -14.66
C VAL A 143 -19.23 2.51 -13.94
N ILE A 144 -18.56 3.60 -13.54
CA ILE A 144 -17.33 3.52 -12.72
C ILE A 144 -17.59 2.75 -11.42
N PHE A 145 -18.73 2.99 -10.77
CA PHE A 145 -19.11 2.29 -9.54
C PHE A 145 -19.29 0.79 -9.77
N ILE A 146 -20.08 0.42 -10.78
CA ILE A 146 -20.32 -0.99 -11.13
C ILE A 146 -19.00 -1.68 -11.49
N LEU A 147 -18.16 -1.07 -12.34
CA LEU A 147 -16.85 -1.62 -12.68
C LEU A 147 -15.95 -1.77 -11.46
N GLY A 148 -15.93 -0.78 -10.56
CA GLY A 148 -15.16 -0.86 -9.32
C GLY A 148 -15.57 -2.03 -8.44
N ILE A 149 -16.88 -2.24 -8.27
CA ILE A 149 -17.42 -3.38 -7.52
C ILE A 149 -17.15 -4.70 -8.22
N VAL A 150 -17.33 -4.79 -9.54
CA VAL A 150 -17.07 -6.03 -10.31
C VAL A 150 -15.60 -6.41 -10.26
N LEU A 151 -14.67 -5.46 -10.39
CA LEU A 151 -13.24 -5.73 -10.34
C LEU A 151 -12.76 -6.17 -8.94
N ILE A 152 -13.42 -5.73 -7.88
CA ILE A 152 -13.09 -6.13 -6.50
C ILE A 152 -13.83 -7.40 -6.09
N ALA A 153 -15.15 -7.44 -6.22
CA ALA A 153 -15.93 -8.57 -5.78
C ALA A 153 -15.83 -9.74 -6.76
N GLY A 154 -15.75 -9.49 -8.06
CA GLY A 154 -15.77 -10.52 -9.09
C GLY A 154 -14.42 -11.19 -9.37
N HIS A 155 -13.29 -10.57 -9.00
CA HIS A 155 -11.99 -11.20 -9.28
C HIS A 155 -11.81 -12.50 -8.49
N ASN A 156 -12.37 -12.63 -7.28
CA ASN A 156 -12.25 -13.87 -6.51
C ASN A 156 -12.86 -15.09 -7.22
N ALA A 157 -13.79 -14.89 -8.16
CA ALA A 157 -14.30 -15.98 -9.00
C ALA A 157 -13.26 -16.51 -10.01
N LEU A 158 -12.18 -15.75 -10.25
CA LEU A 158 -11.07 -16.09 -11.14
C LEU A 158 -9.92 -16.79 -10.40
N ASP A 159 -9.98 -16.90 -9.08
CA ASP A 159 -8.93 -17.45 -8.21
C ASP A 159 -8.57 -18.91 -8.58
N GLY A 160 -9.51 -19.67 -9.16
CA GLY A 160 -9.29 -21.04 -9.63
C GLY A 160 -8.50 -21.17 -10.94
N ILE A 161 -8.25 -20.06 -11.65
CA ILE A 161 -7.49 -20.06 -12.90
C ILE A 161 -6.01 -19.86 -12.57
N LEU A 162 -5.25 -20.95 -12.61
CA LEU A 162 -3.81 -20.92 -12.40
C LEU A 162 -3.06 -21.07 -13.73
N MET A 163 -2.17 -20.12 -14.00
CA MET A 163 -1.26 -20.17 -15.14
C MET A 163 0.15 -20.52 -14.66
N GLN A 164 0.91 -21.23 -15.50
CA GLN A 164 2.29 -21.61 -15.24
C GLN A 164 3.17 -21.31 -16.47
N GLY A 165 4.48 -21.25 -16.25
CA GLY A 165 5.48 -21.00 -17.30
C GLY A 165 5.64 -19.53 -17.68
N GLN A 166 6.35 -19.32 -18.80
CA GLN A 166 6.80 -18.00 -19.29
C GLN A 166 6.09 -17.57 -20.59
N GLY A 167 5.00 -18.24 -20.98
CA GLY A 167 4.22 -17.86 -22.15
C GLY A 167 3.52 -16.51 -21.96
N VAL A 168 3.23 -15.80 -23.06
CA VAL A 168 2.61 -14.46 -23.04
C VAL A 168 1.30 -14.44 -22.24
N GLN A 169 0.45 -15.47 -22.41
CA GLN A 169 -0.81 -15.59 -21.66
C GLN A 169 -0.57 -15.69 -20.15
N SER A 170 0.39 -16.50 -19.72
CA SER A 170 0.75 -16.66 -18.31
C SER A 170 1.27 -15.34 -17.73
N ILE A 171 2.14 -14.64 -18.45
CA ILE A 171 2.69 -13.34 -18.04
C ILE A 171 1.59 -12.30 -17.86
N ILE A 172 0.67 -12.19 -18.83
CA ILE A 172 -0.49 -11.29 -18.74
C ILE A 172 -1.33 -11.64 -17.50
N TRP A 173 -1.57 -12.94 -17.26
CA TRP A 173 -2.31 -13.38 -16.09
C TRP A 173 -1.61 -13.05 -14.77
N TYR A 174 -0.28 -13.12 -14.71
CA TYR A 174 0.47 -12.76 -13.51
C TYR A 174 0.31 -11.27 -13.19
N PHE A 175 0.40 -10.40 -14.20
CA PHE A 175 0.16 -8.97 -14.01
C PHE A 175 -1.29 -8.66 -13.60
N LEU A 176 -2.26 -9.37 -14.14
CA LEU A 176 -3.67 -9.09 -13.91
C LEU A 176 -4.20 -9.68 -12.60
N HIS A 177 -3.87 -10.94 -12.30
CA HIS A 177 -4.57 -11.70 -11.26
C HIS A 177 -3.70 -12.61 -10.38
N GLN A 178 -2.50 -13.05 -10.80
CA GLN A 178 -1.75 -14.07 -10.06
C GLN A 178 -0.38 -13.58 -9.59
N LYS A 179 -0.13 -13.56 -8.27
CA LYS A 179 1.22 -13.30 -7.72
C LYS A 179 2.17 -14.39 -8.20
N ASN A 180 3.27 -14.02 -8.86
CA ASN A 180 4.27 -14.98 -9.34
C ASN A 180 5.64 -14.33 -9.55
N ALA A 181 6.67 -15.15 -9.77
CA ALA A 181 7.98 -14.74 -10.22
C ALA A 181 8.34 -15.41 -11.55
N LEU A 182 8.87 -14.64 -12.50
CA LEU A 182 9.47 -15.16 -13.72
C LEU A 182 10.98 -15.23 -13.50
N VAL A 183 11.52 -16.44 -13.43
CA VAL A 183 12.95 -16.68 -13.20
C VAL A 183 13.61 -17.05 -14.53
N TYR A 184 14.67 -16.32 -14.89
CA TYR A 184 15.55 -16.52 -16.03
C TYR A 184 16.99 -16.70 -15.53
N ASP A 185 17.90 -17.19 -16.38
CA ASP A 185 19.27 -17.53 -15.99
C ASP A 185 20.05 -16.39 -15.28
N SER A 186 19.79 -15.14 -15.66
CA SER A 186 20.49 -13.97 -15.11
C SER A 186 19.54 -12.88 -14.58
N SER A 187 18.24 -13.14 -14.56
CA SER A 187 17.27 -12.17 -14.08
C SER A 187 16.00 -12.80 -13.51
N THR A 188 15.41 -12.14 -12.53
CA THR A 188 14.11 -12.51 -11.97
C THR A 188 13.17 -11.31 -12.01
N ILE A 189 11.92 -11.54 -12.43
CA ILE A 189 10.85 -10.54 -12.40
C ILE A 189 9.81 -10.99 -11.38
N PHE A 190 9.75 -10.32 -10.24
CA PHE A 190 8.79 -10.59 -9.18
C PHE A 190 7.54 -9.74 -9.33
N ILE A 191 6.40 -10.37 -9.59
CA ILE A 191 5.09 -9.73 -9.73
C ILE A 191 4.30 -9.96 -8.44
N GLY A 192 4.41 -8.98 -7.54
CA GLY A 192 3.82 -9.04 -6.20
C GLY A 192 2.38 -8.52 -6.12
N TYR A 193 1.99 -7.58 -6.97
CA TYR A 193 0.71 -6.88 -6.89
C TYR A 193 -0.11 -7.00 -8.20
N PRO A 194 -0.85 -8.11 -8.39
CA PRO A 194 -1.72 -8.25 -9.56
C PRO A 194 -2.85 -7.20 -9.56
N VAL A 195 -3.11 -6.56 -10.71
CA VAL A 195 -3.73 -5.24 -10.75
C VAL A 195 -5.25 -5.17 -10.78
N ILE A 196 -5.96 -6.26 -11.12
CA ILE A 196 -7.43 -6.25 -11.27
C ILE A 196 -8.15 -5.56 -10.09
N PRO A 197 -8.01 -6.02 -8.83
CA PRO A 197 -8.72 -5.40 -7.72
C PRO A 197 -8.22 -4.00 -7.36
N TRP A 198 -6.94 -3.69 -7.62
CA TRP A 198 -6.38 -2.37 -7.34
C TRP A 198 -6.98 -1.29 -8.26
N ILE A 199 -7.26 -1.64 -9.52
CA ILE A 199 -7.97 -0.77 -10.47
C ILE A 199 -9.38 -0.47 -9.93
N GLY A 200 -10.09 -1.52 -9.51
CA GLY A 200 -11.43 -1.38 -8.92
C GLY A 200 -11.42 -0.51 -7.67
N LEU A 201 -10.44 -0.72 -6.80
CA LEU A 201 -10.28 0.04 -5.56
C LEU A 201 -10.00 1.52 -5.81
N MET A 202 -9.13 1.83 -6.77
CA MET A 202 -8.83 3.21 -7.15
C MET A 202 -10.06 3.89 -7.77
N ALA A 203 -10.84 3.18 -8.58
CA ALA A 203 -12.08 3.67 -9.17
C ALA A 203 -13.13 4.01 -8.10
N LEU A 204 -13.31 3.15 -7.08
CA LEU A 204 -14.18 3.45 -5.95
C LEU A 204 -13.64 4.62 -5.10
N GLY A 205 -12.33 4.68 -4.89
CA GLY A 205 -11.66 5.80 -4.24
C GLY A 205 -11.87 7.13 -4.96
N TYR A 206 -11.88 7.12 -6.30
CA TYR A 206 -12.22 8.27 -7.13
C TYR A 206 -13.65 8.75 -6.90
N LEU A 207 -14.63 7.83 -6.87
CA LEU A 207 -16.01 8.20 -6.56
C LEU A 207 -16.18 8.70 -5.13
N PHE A 208 -15.47 8.11 -4.17
CA PHE A 208 -15.46 8.56 -2.79
C PHE A 208 -14.97 10.00 -2.62
N GLY A 209 -14.11 10.49 -3.52
CA GLY A 209 -13.69 11.89 -3.56
C GLY A 209 -14.83 12.89 -3.65
N THR A 210 -16.01 12.48 -4.16
CA THR A 210 -17.21 13.33 -4.17
C THR A 210 -17.62 13.82 -2.78
N PHE A 211 -17.41 13.02 -1.74
CA PHE A 211 -17.73 13.39 -0.36
C PHE A 211 -16.82 14.49 0.21
N TYR A 212 -15.66 14.71 -0.40
CA TYR A 212 -14.66 15.70 0.03
C TYR A 212 -14.60 16.92 -0.88
N GLN A 213 -15.58 17.07 -1.77
CA GLN A 213 -15.75 18.30 -2.55
C GLN A 213 -16.04 19.48 -1.61
N LYS A 214 -15.59 20.68 -2.01
CA LYS A 214 -15.58 21.89 -1.16
C LYS A 214 -16.89 22.18 -0.44
N ASP A 215 -18.01 21.99 -1.13
CA ASP A 215 -19.36 22.36 -0.65
C ASP A 215 -20.22 21.12 -0.33
N PHE A 216 -19.57 19.97 -0.08
CA PHE A 216 -20.26 18.75 0.29
C PHE A 216 -20.71 18.78 1.76
N ASP A 217 -21.97 18.42 2.01
CA ASP A 217 -22.58 18.38 3.34
C ASP A 217 -21.82 17.46 4.31
N THR A 218 -21.34 18.02 5.42
CA THR A 218 -20.55 17.32 6.44
C THR A 218 -21.35 16.23 7.16
N ILE A 219 -22.63 16.46 7.43
CA ILE A 219 -23.53 15.51 8.10
C ILE A 219 -23.76 14.30 7.18
N ILE A 220 -23.99 14.55 5.89
CA ILE A 220 -24.13 13.49 4.88
C ILE A 220 -22.83 12.71 4.75
N ARG A 221 -21.66 13.38 4.72
CA ARG A 221 -20.35 12.71 4.68
C ARG A 221 -20.16 11.81 5.90
N HIS A 222 -20.37 12.31 7.11
CA HIS A 222 -20.28 11.54 8.36
C HIS A 222 -21.16 10.28 8.32
N LYS A 223 -22.42 10.44 7.88
CA LYS A 223 -23.37 9.34 7.76
C LYS A 223 -22.88 8.26 6.78
N TRP A 224 -22.29 8.65 5.66
CA TRP A 224 -21.71 7.69 4.70
C TRP A 224 -20.42 7.05 5.19
N LEU A 225 -19.52 7.80 5.85
CA LEU A 225 -18.30 7.23 6.44
C LEU A 225 -18.65 6.13 7.46
N LEU A 226 -19.63 6.39 8.34
CA LEU A 226 -20.10 5.42 9.31
C LEU A 226 -20.73 4.19 8.64
N ARG A 227 -21.62 4.40 7.65
CA ARG A 227 -22.31 3.32 6.94
C ARG A 227 -21.36 2.46 6.12
N LEU A 228 -20.42 3.07 5.40
CA LEU A 228 -19.41 2.33 4.63
C LEU A 228 -18.47 1.59 5.56
N GLY A 229 -18.03 2.23 6.66
CA GLY A 229 -17.16 1.59 7.64
C GLY A 229 -17.79 0.37 8.30
N LEU A 230 -18.96 0.54 8.92
CA LEU A 230 -19.69 -0.57 9.56
C LEU A 230 -20.18 -1.60 8.53
N GLY A 231 -20.62 -1.16 7.36
CA GLY A 231 -21.07 -2.03 6.28
C GLY A 231 -19.96 -2.94 5.77
N SER A 232 -18.76 -2.42 5.52
CA SER A 232 -17.60 -3.24 5.12
C SER A 232 -17.16 -4.21 6.21
N ILE A 233 -17.13 -3.79 7.47
CA ILE A 233 -16.79 -4.69 8.60
C ILE A 233 -17.84 -5.80 8.74
N THR A 234 -19.13 -5.44 8.64
CA THR A 234 -20.23 -6.41 8.72
C THR A 234 -20.14 -7.41 7.57
N LEU A 235 -19.92 -6.93 6.34
CA LEU A 235 -19.75 -7.78 5.17
C LEU A 235 -18.56 -8.74 5.34
N PHE A 236 -17.44 -8.25 5.90
CA PHE A 236 -16.30 -9.09 6.24
C PHE A 236 -16.70 -10.24 7.16
N PHE A 237 -17.30 -9.94 8.33
CA PHE A 237 -17.66 -10.99 9.29
C PHE A 237 -18.73 -11.95 8.76
N MET A 238 -19.70 -11.45 7.99
CA MET A 238 -20.72 -12.29 7.36
C MET A 238 -20.11 -13.28 6.36
N LEU A 239 -19.34 -12.79 5.39
CA LEU A 239 -18.73 -13.65 4.37
C LEU A 239 -17.63 -14.54 4.95
N ARG A 240 -16.80 -14.01 5.87
CA ARG A 240 -15.77 -14.81 6.54
C ARG A 240 -16.38 -15.88 7.42
N GLY A 241 -17.51 -15.61 8.08
CA GLY A 241 -18.25 -16.61 8.87
C GLY A 241 -18.84 -17.73 8.00
N ILE A 242 -19.37 -17.40 6.82
CA ILE A 242 -19.86 -18.38 5.82
C ILE A 242 -18.69 -19.18 5.21
N ASN A 243 -17.53 -18.54 5.03
CA ASN A 243 -16.27 -19.16 4.61
C ASN A 243 -16.28 -19.81 3.21
N ILE A 244 -17.11 -19.30 2.28
CA ILE A 244 -17.24 -19.83 0.91
C ILE A 244 -16.65 -18.87 -0.14
N TYR A 245 -16.76 -17.56 0.07
CA TYR A 245 -16.42 -16.56 -0.95
C TYR A 245 -15.72 -15.33 -0.37
N GLY A 246 -14.94 -14.67 -1.23
CA GLY A 246 -14.31 -13.38 -0.96
C GLY A 246 -12.88 -13.47 -0.44
N ASP A 247 -12.34 -14.68 -0.30
CA ASP A 247 -10.92 -14.93 -0.05
C ASP A 247 -10.46 -16.22 -0.73
N LEU A 248 -9.23 -16.23 -1.23
CA LEU A 248 -8.63 -17.39 -1.90
C LEU A 248 -8.49 -18.58 -0.94
N VAL A 249 -8.24 -18.33 0.34
CA VAL A 249 -7.96 -19.37 1.34
C VAL A 249 -9.04 -19.35 2.42
N PRO A 250 -9.94 -20.34 2.46
CA PRO A 250 -10.88 -20.51 3.56
C PRO A 250 -10.14 -20.66 4.88
N TRP A 251 -10.64 -20.05 5.96
CA TRP A 251 -10.07 -20.29 7.28
C TRP A 251 -10.46 -21.67 7.79
N THR A 252 -9.67 -22.23 8.68
CA THR A 252 -9.86 -23.56 9.28
C THR A 252 -9.69 -23.48 10.79
N MET A 253 -10.37 -24.40 11.50
CA MET A 253 -10.10 -24.63 12.92
C MET A 253 -8.67 -25.16 13.09
N GLN A 254 -7.99 -24.69 14.13
CA GLN A 254 -6.59 -25.01 14.43
C GLN A 254 -6.48 -25.62 15.83
N ASP A 255 -5.31 -26.18 16.15
CA ASP A 255 -5.05 -26.85 17.44
C ASP A 255 -5.32 -25.99 18.67
N THR A 256 -5.19 -24.66 18.53
CA THR A 256 -5.46 -23.70 19.60
C THR A 256 -6.45 -22.64 19.17
N THR A 257 -7.16 -22.07 20.14
CA THR A 257 -8.06 -20.92 19.89
C THR A 257 -7.30 -19.73 19.29
N SER A 258 -6.07 -19.47 19.73
CA SER A 258 -5.26 -18.37 19.18
C SER A 258 -4.91 -18.60 17.71
N LYS A 259 -4.43 -19.80 17.34
CA LYS A 259 -4.16 -20.15 15.94
C LYS A 259 -5.43 -20.08 15.09
N THR A 260 -6.58 -20.49 15.65
CA THR A 260 -7.88 -20.40 14.96
C THR A 260 -8.26 -18.95 14.69
N VAL A 261 -8.06 -18.05 15.67
CA VAL A 261 -8.26 -16.60 15.48
C VAL A 261 -7.32 -16.07 14.40
N PHE A 262 -6.04 -16.49 14.36
CA PHE A 262 -5.12 -16.10 13.30
C PHE A 262 -5.58 -16.58 11.94
N SER A 263 -6.03 -17.84 11.83
CA SER A 263 -6.64 -18.40 10.61
C SER A 263 -7.83 -17.56 10.14
N PHE A 264 -8.72 -17.19 11.06
CA PHE A 264 -9.89 -16.36 10.76
C PHE A 264 -9.51 -14.99 10.17
N PHE A 265 -8.48 -14.33 10.73
CA PHE A 265 -8.01 -13.01 10.26
C PHE A 265 -6.94 -13.06 9.17
N SER A 266 -6.43 -14.25 8.82
CA SER A 266 -5.46 -14.45 7.76
C SER A 266 -6.16 -14.42 6.41
N VAL A 267 -6.15 -13.26 5.76
CA VAL A 267 -6.81 -13.01 4.46
C VAL A 267 -5.80 -12.69 3.37
N THR A 268 -6.11 -13.12 2.16
CA THR A 268 -5.25 -13.07 0.99
C THR A 268 -4.99 -11.63 0.52
N LYS A 269 -3.71 -11.24 0.55
CA LYS A 269 -3.26 -9.90 0.16
C LYS A 269 -2.98 -9.75 -1.35
N TYR A 270 -2.64 -10.83 -2.06
CA TYR A 270 -2.15 -10.77 -3.44
C TYR A 270 -2.77 -11.88 -4.31
N PRO A 271 -3.70 -11.53 -5.23
CA PRO A 271 -4.39 -10.25 -5.34
C PRO A 271 -5.17 -9.94 -4.05
N PRO A 272 -5.40 -8.66 -3.67
CA PRO A 272 -6.12 -8.33 -2.45
C PRO A 272 -7.56 -8.80 -2.56
N SER A 273 -7.93 -9.77 -1.72
CA SER A 273 -9.27 -10.33 -1.74
C SER A 273 -10.34 -9.32 -1.32
N LEU A 274 -11.60 -9.59 -1.66
CA LEU A 274 -12.73 -8.80 -1.17
C LEU A 274 -12.68 -8.65 0.36
N LEU A 275 -12.43 -9.74 1.10
CA LEU A 275 -12.38 -9.71 2.56
C LEU A 275 -11.18 -8.91 3.08
N TYR A 276 -10.01 -9.02 2.42
CA TYR A 276 -8.84 -8.19 2.72
C TYR A 276 -9.17 -6.69 2.58
N LEU A 277 -9.89 -6.30 1.53
CA LEU A 277 -10.31 -4.91 1.33
C LEU A 277 -11.37 -4.46 2.34
N CYS A 278 -12.33 -5.33 2.69
CA CYS A 278 -13.35 -5.01 3.69
C CYS A 278 -12.77 -4.74 5.08
N ILE A 279 -11.89 -5.61 5.57
CA ILE A 279 -11.31 -5.49 6.92
C ILE A 279 -10.29 -4.36 7.04
N THR A 280 -9.73 -3.89 5.93
CA THR A 280 -8.78 -2.77 5.91
C THR A 280 -9.47 -1.42 5.67
N LEU A 281 -10.40 -1.34 4.72
CA LEU A 281 -11.08 -0.07 4.39
C LEU A 281 -12.20 0.26 5.36
N GLY A 282 -12.89 -0.73 5.93
CA GLY A 282 -13.96 -0.51 6.90
C GLY A 282 -13.49 0.34 8.09
N PRO A 283 -12.47 -0.10 8.84
CA PRO A 283 -11.90 0.69 9.93
C PRO A 283 -11.27 2.01 9.45
N ALA A 284 -10.74 2.07 8.22
CA ALA A 284 -10.23 3.32 7.65
C ALA A 284 -11.35 4.38 7.48
N MET A 285 -12.56 3.98 7.08
CA MET A 285 -13.71 4.89 7.00
C MET A 285 -14.16 5.35 8.40
N LEU A 286 -14.14 4.46 9.39
CA LEU A 286 -14.44 4.82 10.78
C LEU A 286 -13.39 5.75 11.37
N PHE A 287 -12.12 5.56 11.00
CA PHE A 287 -11.03 6.47 11.37
C PHE A 287 -11.23 7.86 10.76
N LEU A 288 -11.61 7.95 9.49
CA LEU A 288 -11.95 9.22 8.84
C LEU A 288 -13.16 9.89 9.50
N TYR A 289 -14.18 9.13 9.88
CA TYR A 289 -15.34 9.60 10.64
C TYR A 289 -14.92 10.21 11.99
N ALA A 290 -14.04 9.55 12.73
CA ALA A 290 -13.61 10.01 14.05
C ALA A 290 -12.68 11.24 14.01
N LEU A 291 -11.85 11.39 12.97
CA LEU A 291 -10.83 12.43 12.89
C LEU A 291 -11.20 13.63 12.00
N GLU A 292 -12.44 13.73 11.56
CA GLU A 292 -12.87 14.81 10.67
C GLU A 292 -12.65 16.21 11.29
N THR A 293 -12.82 16.35 12.60
CA THR A 293 -12.71 17.62 13.34
C THR A 293 -11.49 17.68 14.28
N THR A 294 -10.75 16.59 14.43
CA THR A 294 -9.69 16.51 15.45
C THR A 294 -8.40 17.18 14.97
N LYS A 295 -7.94 18.19 15.71
CA LYS A 295 -6.66 18.86 15.49
C LYS A 295 -5.88 18.97 16.80
N ASN A 296 -4.75 18.28 16.89
CA ASN A 296 -3.87 18.32 18.04
C ASN A 296 -2.39 18.13 17.63
N LYS A 297 -1.48 18.08 18.61
CA LYS A 297 -0.05 17.89 18.35
C LYS A 297 0.25 16.54 17.67
N LEU A 298 -0.51 15.50 18.01
CA LEU A 298 -0.34 14.16 17.43
C LEU A 298 -0.80 14.11 15.97
N THR A 299 -1.95 14.69 15.63
CA THR A 299 -2.41 14.77 14.24
C THR A 299 -1.45 15.60 13.39
N ASN A 300 -0.89 16.67 13.95
CA ASN A 300 0.13 17.49 13.27
C ASN A 300 1.41 16.71 12.97
N PHE A 301 1.81 15.77 13.84
CA PHE A 301 2.95 14.89 13.61
C PHE A 301 2.72 14.01 12.38
N PHE A 302 1.61 13.26 12.34
CA PHE A 302 1.30 12.37 11.21
C PHE A 302 1.08 13.14 9.90
N LEU A 303 0.45 14.31 9.97
CA LEU A 303 0.18 15.16 8.82
C LEU A 303 1.45 15.54 8.06
N VAL A 304 2.61 15.62 8.71
CA VAL A 304 3.90 15.83 8.03
C VAL A 304 4.16 14.73 7.00
N PHE A 305 4.08 13.46 7.40
CA PHE A 305 4.29 12.33 6.49
C PHE A 305 3.21 12.25 5.42
N GLY A 306 1.94 12.46 5.82
CA GLY A 306 0.81 12.33 4.91
C GLY A 306 0.75 13.36 3.78
N ARG A 307 1.41 14.51 3.93
CA ARG A 307 1.52 15.54 2.88
C ARG A 307 2.66 15.28 1.89
N VAL A 308 3.61 14.41 2.22
CA VAL A 308 4.76 14.06 1.36
C VAL A 308 4.99 12.54 1.30
N PRO A 309 3.95 11.73 1.02
CA PRO A 309 4.01 10.27 1.19
C PRO A 309 5.04 9.61 0.26
N LEU A 310 5.12 10.01 -1.02
CA LEU A 310 6.06 9.40 -1.97
C LEU A 310 7.52 9.73 -1.63
N PHE A 311 7.80 10.96 -1.20
CA PHE A 311 9.11 11.35 -0.69
C PHE A 311 9.52 10.51 0.53
N TYR A 312 8.64 10.37 1.52
CA TYR A 312 8.92 9.51 2.68
C TYR A 312 9.08 8.05 2.25
N TYR A 313 8.26 7.57 1.30
CA TYR A 313 8.34 6.19 0.81
C TYR A 313 9.75 5.83 0.32
N PHE A 314 10.30 6.60 -0.62
CA PHE A 314 11.64 6.30 -1.14
C PHE A 314 12.73 6.48 -0.08
N LEU A 315 12.62 7.54 0.72
CA LEU A 315 13.66 7.86 1.70
C LEU A 315 13.70 6.85 2.85
N HIS A 316 12.56 6.35 3.32
CA HIS A 316 12.56 5.40 4.44
C HIS A 316 13.09 4.03 4.04
N VAL A 317 12.71 3.49 2.87
CA VAL A 317 13.27 2.22 2.38
C VAL A 317 14.78 2.35 2.19
N LEU A 318 15.26 3.45 1.58
CA LEU A 318 16.68 3.71 1.40
C LEU A 318 17.43 3.74 2.74
N VAL A 319 16.89 4.44 3.75
CA VAL A 319 17.48 4.53 5.09
C VAL A 319 17.47 3.18 5.80
N ILE A 320 16.36 2.43 5.72
CA ILE A 320 16.22 1.11 6.33
C ILE A 320 17.26 0.16 5.75
N HIS A 321 17.38 0.10 4.43
CA HIS A 321 18.34 -0.77 3.76
C HIS A 321 19.79 -0.35 4.10
N SER A 322 20.08 0.95 4.08
CA SER A 322 21.40 1.46 4.50
C SER A 322 21.73 1.10 5.95
N PHE A 323 20.76 1.17 6.85
CA PHE A 323 20.94 0.76 8.25
C PHE A 323 21.12 -0.75 8.38
N ALA A 324 20.48 -1.57 7.54
CA ALA A 324 20.70 -3.01 7.52
C ALA A 324 22.14 -3.35 7.08
N ILE A 325 22.67 -2.64 6.07
CA ILE A 325 24.08 -2.74 5.65
C ILE A 325 25.03 -2.34 6.79
N ILE A 326 24.77 -1.22 7.46
CA ILE A 326 25.57 -0.80 8.61
C ILE A 326 25.50 -1.84 9.74
N GLY A 327 24.30 -2.38 10.00
CA GLY A 327 24.07 -3.42 10.99
C GLY A 327 24.90 -4.66 10.72
N ILE A 328 24.83 -5.23 9.50
CA ILE A 328 25.60 -6.44 9.17
C ILE A 328 27.11 -6.20 9.25
N LEU A 329 27.60 -5.00 8.89
CA LEU A 329 29.02 -4.63 9.00
C LEU A 329 29.50 -4.55 10.46
N ILE A 330 28.70 -3.98 11.36
CA ILE A 330 29.03 -3.89 12.80
C ILE A 330 29.22 -5.29 13.41
N PHE A 331 28.45 -6.27 12.96
CA PHE A 331 28.53 -7.66 13.45
C PHE A 331 29.45 -8.55 12.60
N GLY A 332 30.31 -7.96 11.76
CA GLY A 332 31.36 -8.67 11.02
C GLY A 332 30.91 -9.41 9.75
N GLY A 333 29.67 -9.19 9.30
CA GLY A 333 29.20 -9.69 8.01
C GLY A 333 29.62 -8.79 6.83
N LYS A 334 29.22 -9.17 5.61
CA LYS A 334 29.61 -8.47 4.38
C LYS A 334 28.45 -7.63 3.86
N TRP A 335 28.71 -6.39 3.46
CA TRP A 335 27.67 -5.52 2.90
C TRP A 335 27.05 -6.09 1.62
N GLN A 336 27.81 -6.88 0.86
CA GLN A 336 27.35 -7.53 -0.36
C GLN A 336 26.22 -8.53 -0.12
N ASP A 337 26.11 -9.09 1.09
CA ASP A 337 25.03 -10.02 1.42
C ASP A 337 23.65 -9.33 1.41
N MET A 338 23.60 -8.01 1.60
CA MET A 338 22.38 -7.20 1.51
C MET A 338 22.01 -6.80 0.06
N ILE A 339 22.83 -7.16 -0.93
CA ILE A 339 22.50 -6.91 -2.34
C ILE A 339 21.70 -8.10 -2.87
N PHE A 340 20.51 -7.84 -3.41
CA PHE A 340 19.67 -8.92 -3.95
C PHE A 340 20.00 -9.13 -5.42
N THR A 341 20.29 -10.38 -5.80
CA THR A 341 20.63 -10.80 -7.17
C THR A 341 19.41 -11.46 -7.84
N ALA A 342 19.58 -12.00 -9.04
CA ALA A 342 18.53 -12.79 -9.70
C ALA A 342 17.99 -13.94 -8.81
N ASP A 343 18.85 -14.51 -7.96
CA ASP A 343 18.48 -15.57 -7.01
C ASP A 343 17.76 -15.05 -5.76
N GLY A 344 17.64 -13.72 -5.61
CA GLY A 344 17.06 -13.05 -4.45
C GLY A 344 18.11 -12.63 -3.41
N PRO A 345 17.75 -12.56 -2.11
CA PRO A 345 18.69 -12.21 -1.05
C PRO A 345 19.76 -13.29 -0.84
N SER A 346 20.94 -12.89 -0.35
CA SER A 346 22.06 -13.82 -0.08
C SER A 346 21.66 -14.93 0.90
N GLN A 347 22.07 -16.16 0.63
CA GLN A 347 21.89 -17.29 1.55
C GLN A 347 22.61 -17.09 2.89
N ASN A 348 23.63 -16.22 2.95
CA ASN A 348 24.30 -15.87 4.20
C ASN A 348 23.37 -15.10 5.17
N LEU A 349 22.26 -14.55 4.67
CA LEU A 349 21.25 -13.87 5.49
C LEU A 349 20.25 -14.81 6.15
N LEU A 350 20.29 -16.12 5.89
CA LEU A 350 19.34 -17.07 6.50
C LEU A 350 19.45 -17.12 8.04
N ALA A 351 20.64 -16.87 8.59
CA ALA A 351 20.87 -16.75 10.03
C ALA A 351 20.84 -15.30 10.55
N TYR A 352 20.60 -14.32 9.67
CA TYR A 352 20.60 -12.91 10.01
C TYR A 352 19.23 -12.45 10.54
N GLY A 353 19.28 -11.55 11.51
CA GLY A 353 18.17 -10.73 11.96
C GLY A 353 18.02 -10.74 13.47
N TYR A 354 16.99 -10.05 13.94
CA TYR A 354 16.84 -9.66 15.33
C TYR A 354 15.42 -9.93 15.82
N SER A 355 15.24 -9.82 17.13
CA SER A 355 13.93 -9.93 17.76
C SER A 355 13.00 -8.78 17.33
N LEU A 356 11.70 -9.01 17.48
CA LEU A 356 10.69 -8.01 17.15
C LEU A 356 10.81 -6.72 18.00
N ALA A 357 11.39 -6.82 19.20
CA ALA A 357 11.69 -5.64 20.02
C ALA A 357 12.73 -4.73 19.35
N VAL A 358 13.79 -5.30 18.77
CA VAL A 358 14.80 -4.55 18.02
C VAL A 358 14.19 -3.92 16.77
N VAL A 359 13.33 -4.66 16.06
CA VAL A 359 12.58 -4.14 14.90
C VAL A 359 11.78 -2.89 15.29
N TYR A 360 11.08 -2.89 16.43
CA TYR A 360 10.34 -1.73 16.90
C TYR A 360 11.23 -0.53 17.26
N LEU A 361 12.38 -0.78 17.90
CA LEU A 361 13.34 0.28 18.22
C LEU A 361 13.90 0.93 16.95
N VAL A 362 14.31 0.12 15.96
CA VAL A 362 14.79 0.60 14.66
C VAL A 362 13.69 1.37 13.94
N TRP A 363 12.45 0.87 13.96
CA TRP A 363 11.30 1.55 13.36
C TRP A 363 11.04 2.93 13.96
N ILE A 364 11.00 3.04 15.29
CA ILE A 364 10.85 4.33 15.98
C ILE A 364 12.01 5.27 15.61
N GLY A 365 13.25 4.75 15.61
CA GLY A 365 14.45 5.49 15.22
C GLY A 365 14.35 6.06 13.80
N VAL A 366 13.99 5.24 12.82
CA VAL A 366 13.81 5.63 11.40
C VAL A 366 12.72 6.69 11.26
N VAL A 367 11.56 6.51 11.89
CA VAL A 367 10.46 7.48 11.82
C VAL A 367 10.87 8.84 12.38
N LEU A 368 11.53 8.87 13.54
CA LEU A 368 11.99 10.09 14.18
C LEU A 368 13.11 10.76 13.38
N PHE A 369 14.04 9.97 12.84
CA PHE A 369 15.13 10.46 11.98
C PHE A 369 14.60 11.15 10.73
N LEU A 370 13.56 10.60 10.09
CA LEU A 370 13.01 11.11 8.84
C LEU A 370 12.05 12.29 9.00
N TYR A 371 11.47 12.46 10.19
CA TYR A 371 10.54 13.54 10.48
C TYR A 371 11.04 14.95 10.10
N PRO A 372 12.24 15.41 10.50
CA PRO A 372 12.73 16.75 10.15
C PRO A 372 12.89 16.94 8.63
N PHE A 373 13.36 15.92 7.90
CA PHE A 373 13.50 15.96 6.44
C PHE A 373 12.14 16.08 5.76
N CYS A 374 11.16 15.29 6.18
CA CYS A 374 9.80 15.36 5.65
C CYS A 374 9.14 16.69 5.97
N LYS A 375 9.36 17.24 7.17
CA LYS A 375 8.84 18.56 7.56
C LYS A 375 9.43 19.68 6.70
N LYS A 376 10.74 19.63 6.41
CA LYS A 376 11.42 20.59 5.54
C LYS A 376 10.88 20.48 4.11
N TYR A 377 10.77 19.27 3.57
CA TYR A 377 10.26 19.04 2.22
C TYR A 377 8.77 19.43 2.08
N MET A 378 7.94 19.15 3.08
CA MET A 378 6.54 19.59 3.13
C MET A 378 6.43 21.11 3.01
N LYS A 379 7.22 21.88 3.78
CA LYS A 379 7.24 23.35 3.69
C LYS A 379 7.73 23.81 2.32
N TYR A 380 8.79 23.20 1.80
CA TYR A 380 9.32 23.51 0.46
C TYR A 380 8.25 23.30 -0.61
N LYS A 381 7.59 22.14 -0.63
CA LYS A 381 6.53 21.81 -1.58
C LYS A 381 5.35 22.77 -1.50
N ALA A 382 4.96 23.18 -0.30
CA ALA A 382 3.87 24.14 -0.10
C ALA A 382 4.19 25.55 -0.64
N ASN A 383 5.46 25.95 -0.59
CA ASN A 383 5.94 27.28 -1.00
C ASN A 383 6.36 27.37 -2.48
N ASN A 384 6.43 26.25 -3.21
CA ASN A 384 6.94 26.19 -4.58
C ASN A 384 5.92 25.51 -5.53
N LYS A 385 4.64 25.89 -5.46
CA LYS A 385 3.56 25.23 -6.23
C LYS A 385 3.66 25.44 -7.74
N ASP A 386 4.45 26.42 -8.17
CA ASP A 386 4.79 26.76 -9.54
C ASP A 386 5.66 25.67 -10.22
N LYS A 387 6.42 24.89 -9.46
CA LYS A 387 7.32 23.87 -10.02
C LYS A 387 6.55 22.60 -10.38
N TRP A 388 6.47 22.32 -11.68
CA TRP A 388 5.71 21.18 -12.22
C TRP A 388 6.12 19.83 -11.58
N TRP A 389 7.41 19.59 -11.37
CA TRP A 389 7.93 18.31 -10.87
C TRP A 389 7.51 17.99 -9.42
N LEU A 390 7.18 19.01 -8.62
CA LEU A 390 6.67 18.80 -7.25
C LEU A 390 5.27 18.18 -7.21
N SER A 391 4.51 18.29 -8.30
CA SER A 391 3.26 17.53 -8.45
C SER A 391 3.50 16.05 -8.76
N TYR A 392 4.72 15.73 -9.24
CA TYR A 392 5.19 14.38 -9.55
C TYR A 392 6.03 13.76 -8.41
N LEU A 393 6.12 14.39 -7.24
CA LEU A 393 6.83 13.87 -6.07
C LEU A 393 6.02 13.95 -4.78
#